data_AF-A0A1V5NSL4-F1
#
_entry.id   AF-A0A1V5NSL4-F1
#
_cell.length_a   1.000
_cell.length_b   1.000
_cell.length_c   1.000
_cell.angle_alpha   90.00
_cell.angle_beta   90.00
_cell.angle_gamma   90.00
#
_symmetry.space_group_name_H-M   'P 1'
#
loop_
_entity.id
_entity.type
_entity.pdbx_description
1 polymer ?
#
loop_
_entity_poly.entity_id
_entity_poly.type
_entity_poly.pdbx_seq_one_letter_code
_entity_poly.pdbx_strand_id
1 'polypeptide(L)'
;MYPAAQRLRDSIMKYNPCATIITYMTWGRRNGGQQCGGGFCSPAFTSFNHMQDSLESAYEEVSDLIASQCAPAGMVWKKILGETSMVLHAGDNSHPLITGSYAAACAIFSSIWKERSAGLSFVSSLSAANASYIQRASDSVVFQSNSNWNLNIYKPAAAFSFQQLAMNVSFLNESISARTLSYAWDFGDDSVSVETNPVHQYRAAGVYPVTLVASDCYGSDTIRKTIIIEALPQEIKNVLVYPNPVRDRLMINVPANAVISDIRIIDVLGRIIINIPSVVTSINLYGISAGTYFLQFKLDGKLQHHVIFKD
;
A
#
# COMPACT_ATOMS: atom_id res chain seq x y z
N MET A 1 -19.91 -24.35 -0.74
CA MET A 1 -18.84 -24.01 0.23
C MET A 1 -19.19 -22.75 1.03
N TYR A 2 -19.90 -21.80 0.41
CA TYR A 2 -20.53 -20.65 1.05
C TYR A 2 -21.88 -21.02 1.68
N PRO A 3 -22.28 -20.45 2.83
CA PRO A 3 -21.57 -19.50 3.71
C PRO A 3 -20.74 -20.19 4.82
N ALA A 4 -20.49 -21.50 4.73
CA ALA A 4 -19.85 -22.26 5.80
C ALA A 4 -18.40 -21.84 6.07
N ALA A 5 -17.62 -21.55 5.02
CA ALA A 5 -16.22 -21.13 5.16
C ALA A 5 -16.07 -19.82 5.96
N GLN A 6 -16.92 -18.81 5.69
CA GLN A 6 -16.91 -17.55 6.45
C GLN A 6 -17.27 -17.77 7.91
N ARG A 7 -18.32 -18.54 8.20
CA ARG A 7 -18.71 -18.85 9.59
C ARG A 7 -17.60 -19.55 10.36
N LEU A 8 -16.86 -20.46 9.71
CA LEU A 8 -15.72 -21.11 10.32
C LEU A 8 -14.58 -20.11 10.59
N ARG A 9 -14.23 -19.29 9.60
CA ARG A 9 -13.23 -18.22 9.74
C ARG A 9 -13.58 -17.28 10.89
N ASP A 10 -14.82 -16.77 10.94
CA ASP A 10 -15.27 -15.85 11.97
C ASP A 10 -15.21 -16.49 13.36
N SER A 11 -15.55 -17.77 13.47
CA SER A 11 -15.39 -18.55 14.71
C SER A 11 -13.92 -18.63 15.12
N ILE A 12 -13.01 -18.98 14.20
CA ILE A 12 -11.57 -19.04 14.48
C ILE A 12 -11.07 -17.68 14.96
N MET A 13 -11.39 -16.60 14.24
CA MET A 13 -10.92 -15.25 14.54
C MET A 13 -11.49 -14.71 15.86
N LYS A 14 -12.69 -15.14 16.26
CA LYS A 14 -13.29 -14.79 17.55
C LYS A 14 -12.49 -15.35 18.73
N TYR A 15 -11.99 -16.59 18.63
CA TYR A 15 -11.29 -17.25 19.73
C TYR A 15 -9.76 -17.13 19.65
N ASN A 16 -9.21 -16.96 18.44
CA ASN A 16 -7.80 -16.73 18.21
C ASN A 16 -7.62 -15.73 17.05
N PRO A 17 -7.63 -14.41 17.33
CA PRO A 17 -7.41 -13.37 16.32
C PRO A 17 -6.06 -13.47 15.60
N CYS A 18 -5.12 -14.22 16.18
CA CYS A 18 -3.78 -14.43 15.66
C CYS A 18 -3.60 -15.80 14.98
N ALA A 19 -4.67 -16.56 14.73
CA ALA A 19 -4.56 -17.88 14.06
C ALA A 19 -4.34 -17.73 12.55
N THR A 20 -3.41 -18.51 11.97
CA THR A 20 -3.23 -18.58 10.51
C THR A 20 -4.28 -19.52 9.94
N ILE A 21 -5.04 -19.05 8.96
CA ILE A 21 -5.95 -19.93 8.21
C ILE A 21 -5.25 -20.26 6.90
N ILE A 22 -5.09 -21.56 6.64
CA ILE A 22 -4.54 -22.05 5.39
C ILE A 22 -5.59 -22.99 4.81
N THR A 23 -6.12 -22.65 3.65
CA THR A 23 -6.95 -23.56 2.89
C THR A 23 -6.06 -24.63 2.28
N TYR A 24 -6.44 -25.88 2.50
CA TYR A 24 -5.67 -27.01 2.00
C TYR A 24 -6.30 -27.53 0.72
N MET A 25 -5.75 -27.13 -0.44
CA MET A 25 -6.25 -27.57 -1.73
C MET A 25 -5.91 -29.04 -1.95
N THR A 26 -6.94 -29.88 -1.83
CA THR A 26 -6.86 -31.31 -2.07
C THR A 26 -6.67 -31.64 -3.55
N TRP A 27 -6.44 -32.92 -3.84
CA TRP A 27 -6.32 -33.46 -5.20
C TRP A 27 -7.63 -34.08 -5.70
N GLY A 28 -7.79 -34.10 -7.02
CA GLY A 28 -8.86 -34.85 -7.69
C GLY A 28 -8.65 -36.37 -7.68
N ARG A 29 -9.72 -37.12 -7.99
CA ARG A 29 -9.64 -38.57 -8.20
C ARG A 29 -8.90 -38.92 -9.49
N ARG A 30 -8.21 -40.05 -9.52
CA ARG A 30 -7.35 -40.49 -10.65
C ARG A 30 -8.03 -40.36 -12.02
N ASN A 31 -9.31 -40.74 -12.10
CA ASN A 31 -10.07 -40.75 -13.35
C ASN A 31 -11.18 -39.69 -13.39
N GLY A 32 -11.17 -38.73 -12.45
CA GLY A 32 -12.33 -37.86 -12.23
C GLY A 32 -13.54 -38.63 -11.69
N GLY A 33 -14.70 -38.40 -12.29
CA GLY A 33 -15.98 -39.01 -11.94
C GLY A 33 -16.89 -38.11 -11.13
N GLN A 34 -18.15 -38.53 -10.99
CA GLN A 34 -19.16 -37.86 -10.18
C GLN A 34 -19.22 -38.48 -8.78
N GLN A 35 -19.35 -37.67 -7.74
CA GLN A 35 -19.55 -38.14 -6.37
C GLN A 35 -20.97 -37.81 -5.93
N CYS A 36 -21.73 -38.83 -5.53
CA CYS A 36 -23.10 -38.68 -5.06
C CYS A 36 -23.23 -39.18 -3.62
N GLY A 37 -23.90 -38.41 -2.77
CA GLY A 37 -24.16 -38.76 -1.38
C GLY A 37 -25.21 -37.83 -0.76
N GLY A 38 -26.09 -38.39 0.08
CA GLY A 38 -27.09 -37.60 0.81
C GLY A 38 -28.08 -36.83 -0.08
N GLY A 39 -28.37 -37.32 -1.29
CA GLY A 39 -29.26 -36.66 -2.25
C GLY A 39 -28.59 -35.58 -3.12
N PHE A 40 -27.29 -35.35 -2.96
CA PHE A 40 -26.53 -34.41 -3.76
C PHE A 40 -25.46 -35.11 -4.57
N CYS A 41 -25.23 -34.65 -5.79
CA CYS A 41 -24.14 -35.11 -6.63
C CYS A 41 -23.24 -33.91 -6.99
N SER A 42 -21.93 -34.13 -7.02
CA SER A 42 -20.99 -33.20 -7.64
C SER A 42 -21.28 -33.07 -9.14
N PRO A 43 -20.69 -32.08 -9.83
CA PRO A 43 -20.55 -32.15 -11.28
C PRO A 43 -19.85 -33.45 -11.72
N ALA A 44 -20.10 -33.88 -12.96
CA ALA A 44 -19.41 -35.00 -13.55
C ALA A 44 -18.08 -34.52 -14.14
N PHE A 45 -16.97 -35.00 -13.57
CA PHE A 45 -15.63 -34.67 -14.07
C PHE A 45 -15.12 -35.79 -14.97
N THR A 46 -14.58 -35.42 -16.14
CA THR A 46 -14.17 -36.37 -17.20
C THR A 46 -12.75 -36.92 -17.01
N SER A 47 -11.95 -36.29 -16.16
CA SER A 47 -10.57 -36.66 -15.90
C SER A 47 -10.08 -36.09 -14.56
N PHE A 48 -8.89 -36.50 -14.11
CA PHE A 48 -8.20 -35.86 -13.00
C PHE A 48 -8.03 -34.35 -13.25
N ASN A 49 -7.56 -33.95 -14.44
CA ASN A 49 -7.29 -32.54 -14.76
C ASN A 49 -8.58 -31.70 -14.69
N HIS A 50 -9.67 -32.17 -15.30
CA HIS A 50 -10.95 -31.44 -15.24
C HIS A 50 -11.43 -31.28 -13.79
N MET A 51 -11.30 -32.31 -12.95
CA MET A 51 -11.62 -32.20 -11.53
C MET A 51 -10.68 -31.22 -10.81
N GLN A 52 -9.38 -31.29 -11.08
CA GLN A 52 -8.39 -30.46 -10.41
C GLN A 52 -8.51 -28.98 -10.79
N ASP A 53 -8.85 -28.66 -12.03
CA ASP A 53 -9.12 -27.28 -12.49
C ASP A 53 -10.32 -26.70 -11.74
N SER A 54 -11.38 -27.49 -11.57
CA SER A 54 -12.54 -27.07 -10.78
C SER A 54 -12.23 -26.90 -9.29
N LEU A 55 -11.35 -27.74 -8.73
CA LEU A 55 -10.89 -27.58 -7.35
C LEU A 55 -10.05 -26.32 -7.21
N GLU A 56 -9.11 -26.08 -8.13
CA GLU A 56 -8.27 -24.89 -8.17
C GLU A 56 -9.13 -23.61 -8.08
N SER A 57 -10.08 -23.44 -9.00
CA SER A 57 -10.98 -22.27 -8.99
C SER A 57 -11.77 -22.14 -7.69
N ALA A 58 -12.30 -23.25 -7.15
CA ALA A 58 -13.07 -23.21 -5.91
C ALA A 58 -12.23 -22.81 -4.69
N TYR A 59 -10.98 -23.28 -4.63
CA TYR A 59 -10.07 -22.96 -3.53
C TYR A 59 -9.51 -21.54 -3.66
N GLU A 60 -9.24 -21.04 -4.86
CA GLU A 60 -8.90 -19.62 -5.08
C GLU A 60 -10.04 -18.71 -4.59
N GLU A 61 -11.26 -18.96 -5.06
CA GLU A 61 -12.44 -18.17 -4.70
C GLU A 61 -12.65 -18.13 -3.17
N VAL A 62 -12.57 -19.30 -2.52
CA VAL A 62 -12.77 -19.41 -1.07
C VAL A 62 -11.63 -18.79 -0.28
N SER A 63 -10.40 -18.91 -0.78
CA SER A 63 -9.23 -18.30 -0.12
C SER A 63 -9.30 -16.79 -0.16
N ASP A 64 -9.72 -16.23 -1.30
CA ASP A 64 -9.92 -14.78 -1.44
C ASP A 64 -11.05 -14.29 -0.53
N LEU A 65 -12.18 -15.01 -0.50
CA LEU A 65 -13.31 -14.68 0.36
C LEU A 65 -12.93 -14.58 1.84
N ILE A 66 -12.20 -15.57 2.35
CA ILE A 66 -11.87 -15.64 3.77
C ILE A 66 -10.52 -14.99 4.10
N ALA A 67 -9.88 -14.35 3.11
CA ALA A 67 -8.54 -13.79 3.20
C ALA A 67 -7.53 -14.78 3.80
N SER A 68 -7.47 -15.98 3.23
CA SER A 68 -6.52 -17.02 3.63
C SER A 68 -5.47 -17.31 2.58
N GLN A 69 -4.34 -17.81 3.06
CA GLN A 69 -3.37 -18.50 2.22
C GLN A 69 -3.97 -19.81 1.70
N CYS A 70 -3.54 -20.24 0.51
CA CYS A 70 -3.84 -21.56 -0.03
C CYS A 70 -2.58 -22.42 -0.14
N ALA A 71 -2.65 -23.67 0.34
CA ALA A 71 -1.63 -24.70 0.14
C ALA A 71 -2.02 -25.57 -1.06
N PRO A 72 -1.34 -25.44 -2.22
CA PRO A 72 -1.81 -25.96 -3.51
C PRO A 72 -1.41 -27.43 -3.75
N ALA A 73 -1.66 -28.34 -2.80
CA ALA A 73 -1.21 -29.73 -2.90
C ALA A 73 -1.76 -30.45 -4.14
N GLY A 74 -3.03 -30.21 -4.50
CA GLY A 74 -3.63 -30.75 -5.72
C GLY A 74 -2.97 -30.26 -7.02
N MET A 75 -2.44 -29.04 -7.05
CA MET A 75 -1.70 -28.54 -8.21
C MET A 75 -0.30 -29.13 -8.32
N VAL A 76 0.34 -29.43 -7.18
CA VAL A 76 1.59 -30.21 -7.17
C VAL A 76 1.35 -31.61 -7.75
N TRP A 77 0.23 -32.25 -7.40
CA TRP A 77 -0.17 -33.53 -8.00
C TRP A 77 -0.39 -33.41 -9.50
N LYS A 78 -1.13 -32.39 -9.94
CA LYS A 78 -1.38 -32.13 -11.37
C LYS A 78 -0.08 -31.98 -12.16
N LYS A 79 0.88 -31.23 -11.63
CA LYS A 79 2.20 -31.09 -12.24
C LYS A 79 2.90 -32.44 -12.38
N ILE A 80 2.99 -33.21 -11.29
CA ILE A 80 3.69 -34.51 -11.29
C ILE A 80 3.04 -35.49 -12.26
N LEU A 81 1.71 -35.59 -12.28
CA LEU A 81 0.98 -36.49 -13.18
C LEU A 81 1.04 -36.06 -14.65
N GLY A 82 1.21 -34.76 -14.93
CA GLY A 82 1.37 -34.23 -16.28
C GLY A 82 2.76 -34.45 -16.88
N GLU A 83 3.77 -34.65 -16.05
CA GLU A 83 5.19 -34.69 -16.46
C GLU A 83 5.85 -36.05 -16.23
N THR A 84 5.22 -36.95 -15.46
CA THR A 84 5.82 -38.22 -15.03
C THR A 84 4.80 -39.36 -15.04
N SER A 85 5.31 -40.60 -15.02
CA SER A 85 4.50 -41.81 -14.80
C SER A 85 4.35 -42.19 -13.31
N MET A 86 4.68 -41.29 -12.38
CA MET A 86 4.58 -41.57 -10.96
C MET A 86 3.12 -41.82 -10.55
N VAL A 87 2.90 -42.93 -9.82
CA VAL A 87 1.58 -43.26 -9.29
C VAL A 87 1.39 -42.53 -7.96
N LEU A 88 0.43 -41.61 -7.88
CA LEU A 88 0.15 -40.83 -6.66
C LEU A 88 -1.05 -41.37 -5.87
N HIS A 89 -2.10 -41.85 -6.55
CA HIS A 89 -3.28 -42.43 -5.89
C HIS A 89 -3.07 -43.90 -5.51
N ALA A 90 -3.71 -44.33 -4.43
CA ALA A 90 -3.91 -45.72 -4.06
C ALA A 90 -4.93 -46.40 -5.00
N GLY A 91 -5.18 -47.70 -4.75
CA GLY A 91 -6.06 -48.53 -5.58
C GLY A 91 -7.53 -48.06 -5.62
N ASP A 92 -7.96 -47.25 -4.67
CA ASP A 92 -9.31 -46.68 -4.60
C ASP A 92 -9.51 -45.41 -5.46
N ASN A 93 -8.46 -45.01 -6.20
CA ASN A 93 -8.43 -43.83 -7.06
C ASN A 93 -8.62 -42.49 -6.33
N SER A 94 -8.47 -42.46 -5.00
CA SER A 94 -8.74 -41.27 -4.17
C SER A 94 -7.65 -41.02 -3.14
N HIS A 95 -7.36 -42.00 -2.29
CA HIS A 95 -6.37 -41.83 -1.23
C HIS A 95 -4.95 -41.79 -1.79
N PRO A 96 -4.02 -41.14 -1.10
CA PRO A 96 -2.65 -41.03 -1.57
C PRO A 96 -1.82 -42.27 -1.24
N LEU A 97 -0.94 -42.67 -2.16
CA LEU A 97 0.23 -43.46 -1.82
C LEU A 97 1.28 -42.57 -1.14
N ILE A 98 2.43 -43.14 -0.77
CA ILE A 98 3.50 -42.38 -0.12
C ILE A 98 4.07 -41.28 -1.02
N THR A 99 4.13 -41.49 -2.34
CA THR A 99 4.48 -40.48 -3.36
C THR A 99 3.53 -39.30 -3.32
N GLY A 100 2.21 -39.56 -3.32
CA GLY A 100 1.18 -38.51 -3.25
C GLY A 100 1.17 -37.78 -1.91
N SER A 101 1.35 -38.52 -0.82
CA SER A 101 1.43 -37.96 0.54
C SER A 101 2.65 -37.06 0.69
N TYR A 102 3.80 -37.49 0.16
CA TYR A 102 5.03 -36.70 0.18
C TYR A 102 4.92 -35.44 -0.69
N ALA A 103 4.25 -35.51 -1.84
CA ALA A 103 3.96 -34.33 -2.66
C ALA A 103 3.08 -33.30 -1.94
N ALA A 104 2.03 -33.77 -1.25
CA ALA A 104 1.18 -32.91 -0.43
C ALA A 104 1.97 -32.29 0.74
N ALA A 105 2.83 -33.07 1.40
CA ALA A 105 3.67 -32.60 2.49
C ALA A 105 4.65 -31.50 2.03
N CYS A 106 5.28 -31.66 0.87
CA CYS A 106 6.15 -30.62 0.30
C CYS A 106 5.36 -29.33 0.01
N ALA A 107 4.16 -29.44 -0.55
CA ALA A 107 3.32 -28.28 -0.83
C ALA A 107 2.94 -27.53 0.45
N ILE A 108 2.48 -28.25 1.47
CA ILE A 108 2.12 -27.67 2.76
C ILE A 108 3.35 -27.05 3.44
N PHE A 109 4.50 -27.75 3.44
CA PHE A 109 5.74 -27.23 4.00
C PHE A 109 6.12 -25.89 3.36
N SER A 110 6.15 -25.85 2.03
CA SER A 110 6.51 -24.65 1.29
C SER A 110 5.51 -23.52 1.47
N SER A 111 4.23 -23.83 1.63
CA SER A 111 3.23 -22.81 1.96
C SER A 111 3.40 -22.27 3.38
N ILE A 112 3.48 -23.13 4.40
CA ILE A 112 3.57 -22.70 5.81
C ILE A 112 4.84 -21.89 6.06
N TRP A 113 5.99 -22.43 5.65
CA TRP A 113 7.30 -21.86 5.97
C TRP A 113 7.75 -20.83 4.95
N LYS A 114 7.11 -20.78 3.78
CA LYS A 114 7.53 -19.93 2.65
C LYS A 114 8.96 -20.26 2.22
N GLU A 115 9.33 -21.53 2.37
CA GLU A 115 10.65 -22.06 2.06
C GLU A 115 10.58 -23.13 0.97
N ARG A 116 11.67 -23.25 0.23
CA ARG A 116 11.82 -24.26 -0.82
C ARG A 116 12.04 -25.64 -0.19
N SER A 117 11.26 -26.60 -0.63
CA SER A 117 11.39 -28.01 -0.26
C SER A 117 12.52 -28.72 -1.02
N ALA A 118 12.97 -28.18 -2.16
CA ALA A 118 14.10 -28.73 -2.91
C ALA A 118 15.38 -28.73 -2.08
N GLY A 119 15.96 -29.92 -1.92
CA GLY A 119 17.21 -30.10 -1.17
C GLY A 119 17.01 -30.52 0.29
N LEU A 120 15.76 -30.66 0.76
CA LEU A 120 15.50 -31.27 2.06
C LEU A 120 16.03 -32.70 2.11
N SER A 121 16.67 -33.06 3.22
CA SER A 121 17.30 -34.37 3.44
C SER A 121 16.30 -35.49 3.73
N PHE A 122 15.13 -35.15 4.28
CA PHE A 122 14.06 -36.11 4.50
C PHE A 122 13.36 -36.44 3.17
N VAL A 123 13.36 -37.72 2.80
CA VAL A 123 12.80 -38.22 1.53
C VAL A 123 11.68 -39.25 1.73
N SER A 124 11.20 -39.42 2.97
CA SER A 124 10.30 -40.51 3.34
C SER A 124 10.90 -41.89 2.97
N SER A 125 10.12 -42.81 2.41
CA SER A 125 10.56 -44.11 1.89
C SER A 125 10.74 -44.12 0.37
N LEU A 126 10.91 -42.95 -0.25
CA LEU A 126 11.05 -42.81 -1.70
C LEU A 126 12.52 -42.95 -2.13
N SER A 127 12.74 -43.31 -3.40
CA SER A 127 14.06 -43.13 -4.01
C SER A 127 14.47 -41.66 -4.00
N ALA A 128 15.77 -41.37 -3.86
CA ALA A 128 16.29 -40.01 -3.92
C ALA A 128 15.85 -39.23 -5.18
N ALA A 129 15.80 -39.90 -6.34
CA ALA A 129 15.36 -39.30 -7.59
C ALA A 129 13.90 -38.80 -7.52
N ASN A 130 12.96 -39.68 -7.13
CA ASN A 130 11.56 -39.31 -6.99
C ASN A 130 11.34 -38.22 -5.93
N ALA A 131 11.98 -38.33 -4.77
CA ALA A 131 11.83 -37.31 -3.72
C ALA A 131 12.33 -35.94 -4.18
N SER A 132 13.52 -35.91 -4.82
CA SER A 132 14.11 -34.69 -5.36
C SER A 132 13.25 -34.07 -6.46
N TYR A 133 12.62 -34.88 -7.30
CA TYR A 133 11.66 -34.39 -8.29
C TYR A 133 10.43 -33.77 -7.63
N ILE A 134 9.81 -34.49 -6.68
CA ILE A 134 8.58 -34.04 -6.00
C ILE A 134 8.81 -32.71 -5.28
N GLN A 135 9.94 -32.56 -4.58
CA GLN A 135 10.32 -31.31 -3.93
C GLN A 135 10.41 -30.14 -4.94
N ARG A 136 11.13 -30.34 -6.06
CA ARG A 136 11.23 -29.31 -7.11
C ARG A 136 9.88 -28.99 -7.76
N ALA A 137 9.06 -30.01 -7.99
CA ALA A 137 7.72 -29.84 -8.53
C ALA A 137 6.87 -28.98 -7.57
N SER A 138 6.90 -29.28 -6.27
CA SER A 138 6.27 -28.46 -5.23
C SER A 138 6.72 -27.01 -5.30
N ASP A 139 8.03 -26.77 -5.27
CA ASP A 139 8.58 -25.41 -5.27
C ASP A 139 8.19 -24.61 -6.52
N SER A 140 8.13 -25.28 -7.68
CA SER A 140 7.74 -24.64 -8.94
C SER A 140 6.27 -24.23 -8.98
N VAL A 141 5.40 -24.93 -8.24
CA VAL A 141 3.97 -24.63 -8.15
C VAL A 141 3.73 -23.57 -7.08
N VAL A 142 4.33 -23.73 -5.90
CA VAL A 142 4.10 -22.84 -4.75
C VAL A 142 4.71 -21.46 -4.99
N PHE A 143 5.90 -21.37 -5.60
CA PHE A 143 6.62 -20.11 -5.80
C PHE A 143 6.58 -19.59 -7.24
N GLN A 144 5.59 -20.00 -8.03
CA GLN A 144 5.41 -19.46 -9.38
C GLN A 144 5.09 -17.96 -9.30
N SER A 145 5.69 -17.14 -10.17
CA SER A 145 5.55 -15.66 -10.12
C SER A 145 4.11 -15.15 -10.19
N ASN A 146 3.22 -15.91 -10.85
CA ASN A 146 1.82 -15.55 -11.08
C ASN A 146 0.86 -16.42 -10.26
N SER A 147 1.33 -17.04 -9.18
CA SER A 147 0.47 -17.88 -8.35
C SER A 147 -0.51 -17.04 -7.52
N ASN A 148 -1.76 -17.49 -7.41
CA ASN A 148 -2.79 -16.87 -6.57
C ASN A 148 -2.88 -17.50 -5.16
N TRP A 149 -1.79 -18.09 -4.66
CA TRP A 149 -1.80 -18.84 -3.39
C TRP A 149 -1.82 -17.95 -2.13
N ASN A 150 -1.83 -16.62 -2.30
CA ASN A 150 -1.93 -15.67 -1.19
C ASN A 150 -0.87 -15.91 -0.09
N LEU A 151 0.34 -16.36 -0.45
CA LEU A 151 1.38 -16.75 0.52
C LEU A 151 1.76 -15.62 1.50
N ASN A 152 1.58 -14.36 1.11
CA ASN A 152 1.94 -13.19 1.91
C ASN A 152 0.73 -12.40 2.43
N ILE A 153 -0.49 -12.94 2.34
CA ILE A 153 -1.72 -12.23 2.74
C ILE A 153 -1.76 -11.78 4.20
N TYR A 154 -1.01 -12.47 5.07
CA TYR A 154 -0.88 -12.12 6.49
C TYR A 154 0.29 -11.19 6.80
N LYS A 155 1.11 -10.81 5.81
CA LYS A 155 2.17 -9.84 6.05
C LYS A 155 1.57 -8.44 5.86
N PRO A 156 1.69 -7.53 6.86
CA PRO A 156 1.38 -6.12 6.66
C PRO A 156 2.11 -5.56 5.44
N ALA A 157 1.46 -4.65 4.71
CA ALA A 157 2.13 -3.78 3.75
C ALA A 157 1.87 -2.34 4.18
N ALA A 158 2.92 -1.66 4.63
CA ALA A 158 2.84 -0.32 5.17
C ALA A 158 2.76 0.71 4.03
N ALA A 159 1.77 1.59 4.08
CA ALA A 159 1.60 2.65 3.10
C ALA A 159 0.93 3.86 3.75
N PHE A 160 1.28 5.06 3.28
CA PHE A 160 0.59 6.29 3.67
C PHE A 160 0.73 7.38 2.62
N SER A 161 -0.20 8.31 2.63
CA SER A 161 -0.11 9.60 1.94
C SER A 161 -0.22 10.74 2.96
N PHE A 162 0.05 11.98 2.52
CA PHE A 162 -0.01 13.14 3.40
C PHE A 162 -0.47 14.38 2.65
N GLN A 163 -1.08 15.31 3.37
CA GLN A 163 -1.40 16.65 2.90
C GLN A 163 -0.77 17.67 3.83
N GLN A 164 -0.02 18.60 3.25
CA GLN A 164 0.68 19.65 3.99
C GLN A 164 -0.03 20.99 3.81
N LEU A 165 -0.20 21.71 4.92
CA LEU A 165 -0.62 23.10 4.95
C LEU A 165 0.30 23.86 5.92
N ALA A 166 1.23 24.64 5.36
CA ALA A 166 2.27 25.32 6.13
C ALA A 166 3.06 24.32 7.00
N MET A 167 3.00 24.50 8.32
CA MET A 167 3.69 23.69 9.33
C MET A 167 2.87 22.46 9.77
N ASN A 168 1.59 22.37 9.36
CA ASN A 168 0.71 21.25 9.70
C ASN A 168 0.70 20.22 8.57
N VAL A 169 0.83 18.94 8.92
CA VAL A 169 0.72 17.83 7.99
C VAL A 169 -0.31 16.84 8.51
N SER A 170 -1.33 16.54 7.71
CA SER A 170 -2.25 15.44 7.95
C SER A 170 -1.75 14.20 7.21
N PHE A 171 -1.73 13.06 7.91
CA PHE A 171 -1.33 11.77 7.36
C PHE A 171 -2.55 10.88 7.18
N LEU A 172 -2.59 10.18 6.05
CA LEU A 172 -3.59 9.17 5.75
C LEU A 172 -2.87 7.81 5.68
N ASN A 173 -3.18 6.92 6.61
CA ASN A 173 -2.71 5.54 6.55
C ASN A 173 -3.46 4.78 5.46
N GLU A 174 -2.68 4.13 4.59
CA GLU A 174 -3.12 3.30 3.47
C GLU A 174 -2.62 1.85 3.63
N SER A 175 -2.07 1.50 4.80
CA SER A 175 -1.51 0.18 5.06
C SER A 175 -2.59 -0.90 4.99
N ILE A 176 -2.22 -2.06 4.44
CA ILE A 176 -3.12 -3.20 4.25
C ILE A 176 -2.61 -4.43 5.01
N SER A 177 -3.54 -5.21 5.57
CA SER A 177 -3.32 -6.56 6.10
C SER A 177 -4.65 -7.31 6.12
N ALA A 178 -4.59 -8.65 6.09
CA ALA A 178 -5.76 -9.49 6.37
C ALA A 178 -6.16 -9.50 7.86
N ARG A 179 -5.45 -8.75 8.72
CA ARG A 179 -5.69 -8.64 10.16
C ARG A 179 -5.76 -7.19 10.62
N THR A 180 -6.15 -7.02 11.88
CA THR A 180 -6.12 -5.72 12.56
C THR A 180 -4.67 -5.26 12.71
N LEU A 181 -4.39 -4.07 12.19
CA LEU A 181 -3.10 -3.39 12.29
C LEU A 181 -3.05 -2.47 13.50
N SER A 182 -1.84 -2.30 14.00
CA SER A 182 -1.40 -1.24 14.92
C SER A 182 -0.34 -0.39 14.22
N TYR A 183 -0.20 0.86 14.64
CA TYR A 183 0.65 1.84 13.96
C TYR A 183 1.64 2.48 14.91
N ALA A 184 2.83 2.75 14.43
CA ALA A 184 3.80 3.62 15.07
C ALA A 184 4.36 4.59 14.02
N TRP A 185 4.19 5.87 14.27
CA TRP A 185 4.68 6.97 13.46
C TRP A 185 5.90 7.59 14.14
N ASP A 186 6.91 7.92 13.35
CA ASP A 186 8.01 8.79 13.69
C ASP A 186 8.03 9.91 12.65
N PHE A 187 7.83 11.15 13.07
CA PHE A 187 7.74 12.30 12.16
C PHE A 187 9.12 12.87 11.78
N GLY A 188 10.21 12.32 12.31
CA GLY A 188 11.57 12.75 11.99
C GLY A 188 12.02 14.02 12.72
N ASP A 189 11.25 14.48 13.71
CA ASP A 189 11.53 15.63 14.58
C ASP A 189 11.47 15.28 16.09
N ASP A 190 11.79 14.02 16.42
CA ASP A 190 11.70 13.40 17.74
C ASP A 190 10.28 13.21 18.30
N SER A 191 9.25 13.51 17.52
CA SER A 191 7.86 13.25 17.88
C SER A 191 7.30 11.98 17.22
N VAL A 192 6.37 11.34 17.92
CA VAL A 192 5.80 10.04 17.54
C VAL A 192 4.28 10.03 17.71
N SER A 193 3.60 9.10 17.04
CA SER A 193 2.16 8.86 17.22
C SER A 193 1.81 7.38 17.03
N VAL A 194 0.69 6.96 17.61
CA VAL A 194 0.08 5.62 17.42
C VAL A 194 -1.30 5.70 16.77
N GLU A 195 -1.74 6.90 16.39
CA GLU A 195 -3.03 7.11 15.73
C GLU A 195 -3.02 6.53 14.31
N THR A 196 -4.19 6.11 13.82
CA THR A 196 -4.32 5.63 12.44
C THR A 196 -4.01 6.74 11.43
N ASN A 197 -4.54 7.94 11.64
CA ASN A 197 -4.40 9.08 10.72
C ASN A 197 -4.00 10.34 11.51
N PRO A 198 -2.74 10.48 11.94
CA PRO A 198 -2.33 11.59 12.78
C PRO A 198 -2.30 12.92 12.01
N VAL A 199 -2.45 14.01 12.76
CA VAL A 199 -2.09 15.35 12.31
C VAL A 199 -0.91 15.81 13.14
N HIS A 200 0.18 16.22 12.46
CA HIS A 200 1.40 16.67 13.12
C HIS A 200 1.73 18.11 12.77
N GLN A 201 2.17 18.89 13.75
CA GLN A 201 2.62 20.27 13.59
C GLN A 201 4.14 20.36 13.79
N TYR A 202 4.86 20.66 12.72
CA TYR A 202 6.30 20.89 12.78
C TYR A 202 6.62 22.26 13.37
N ARG A 203 7.66 22.33 14.21
CA ARG A 203 8.07 23.60 14.85
C ARG A 203 8.98 24.45 13.98
N ALA A 204 9.66 23.84 13.02
CA ALA A 204 10.63 24.50 12.14
C ALA A 204 10.45 24.02 10.70
N ALA A 205 10.90 24.87 9.76
CA ALA A 205 11.07 24.47 8.38
C ALA A 205 12.26 23.52 8.27
N GLY A 206 12.17 22.53 7.39
CA GLY A 206 13.19 21.51 7.28
C GLY A 206 12.76 20.33 6.42
N VAL A 207 13.67 19.36 6.31
CA VAL A 207 13.44 18.10 5.60
C VAL A 207 13.30 17.00 6.65
N TYR A 208 12.13 16.37 6.68
CA TYR A 208 11.75 15.42 7.73
C TYR A 208 11.49 14.04 7.13
N PRO A 209 12.22 13.01 7.56
CA PRO A 209 12.03 11.66 7.06
C PRO A 209 10.99 10.91 7.91
N VAL A 210 9.72 11.01 7.50
CA VAL A 210 8.59 10.39 8.22
C VAL A 210 8.58 8.88 8.00
N THR A 211 8.46 8.14 9.10
CA THR A 211 8.40 6.67 9.12
C THR A 211 7.06 6.20 9.68
N LEU A 212 6.43 5.25 9.00
CA LEU A 212 5.28 4.49 9.50
C LEU A 212 5.68 3.03 9.63
N VAL A 213 5.47 2.46 10.81
CA VAL A 213 5.51 1.01 11.07
C VAL A 213 4.07 0.52 11.25
N ALA A 214 3.61 -0.36 10.37
CA ALA A 214 2.33 -1.04 10.49
C ALA A 214 2.56 -2.48 10.96
N SER A 215 1.97 -2.86 12.09
CA SER A 215 2.22 -4.16 12.74
C SER A 215 0.93 -4.94 13.00
N ASP A 216 0.97 -6.24 12.78
CA ASP A 216 -0.01 -7.20 13.28
C ASP A 216 0.69 -8.32 14.05
N CYS A 217 -0.03 -9.38 14.39
CA CYS A 217 0.53 -10.51 15.15
C CYS A 217 1.53 -11.38 14.38
N TYR A 218 1.72 -11.17 13.07
CA TYR A 218 2.66 -11.93 12.22
C TYR A 218 3.94 -11.16 11.94
N GLY A 219 3.94 -9.86 12.19
CA GLY A 219 5.10 -9.02 12.05
C GLY A 219 4.71 -7.60 11.72
N SER A 220 5.62 -6.93 11.05
CA SER A 220 5.47 -5.53 10.70
C SER A 220 6.04 -5.26 9.33
N ASP A 221 5.55 -4.19 8.73
CA ASP A 221 6.19 -3.56 7.58
C ASP A 221 6.46 -2.08 7.88
N THR A 222 7.44 -1.51 7.19
CA THR A 222 7.90 -0.15 7.46
C THR A 222 8.06 0.61 6.17
N ILE A 223 7.45 1.78 6.11
CA ILE A 223 7.61 2.70 4.98
C ILE A 223 8.14 4.05 5.48
N ARG A 224 9.03 4.65 4.70
CA ARG A 224 9.63 5.94 4.98
C ARG A 224 9.44 6.88 3.79
N LYS A 225 8.90 8.08 4.03
CA LYS A 225 8.78 9.15 3.02
C LYS A 225 9.38 10.45 3.55
N THR A 226 10.09 11.16 2.68
CA THR A 226 10.64 12.47 3.01
C THR A 226 9.61 13.55 2.74
N ILE A 227 9.40 14.44 3.71
CA ILE A 227 8.53 15.62 3.60
C ILE A 227 9.38 16.88 3.76
N ILE A 228 9.05 17.92 2.99
CA ILE A 228 9.73 19.21 3.06
C ILE A 228 8.76 20.22 3.67
N ILE A 229 9.05 20.64 4.90
CA ILE A 229 8.29 21.69 5.57
C ILE A 229 8.93 23.03 5.24
N GLU A 230 8.17 23.87 4.56
CA GLU A 230 8.56 25.23 4.27
C GLU A 230 7.96 26.16 5.30
N ALA A 231 8.75 27.13 5.76
CA ALA A 231 8.20 28.22 6.53
C ALA A 231 7.18 28.95 5.64
N LEU A 232 6.04 29.34 6.22
CA LEU A 232 5.21 30.35 5.56
C LEU A 232 6.10 31.54 5.19
N PRO A 233 5.90 32.14 3.99
CA PRO A 233 6.52 33.42 3.69
C PRO A 233 6.21 34.35 4.86
N GLN A 234 7.24 34.70 5.63
CA GLN A 234 7.06 35.71 6.66
C GLN A 234 6.71 36.99 5.91
N GLU A 235 5.50 37.52 6.13
CA GLU A 235 5.29 38.95 5.97
C GLU A 235 6.33 39.63 6.85
N ILE A 236 7.17 40.46 6.24
CA ILE A 236 8.09 41.28 7.00
C ILE A 236 7.22 42.35 7.66
N LYS A 237 6.91 42.16 8.95
CA LYS A 237 6.23 43.18 9.75
C LYS A 237 7.06 44.48 9.68
N ASN A 238 6.37 45.61 9.50
CA ASN A 238 6.89 46.98 9.27
C ASN A 238 6.98 47.45 7.82
N VAL A 239 6.29 46.80 6.88
CA VAL A 239 5.93 47.43 5.61
C VAL A 239 4.64 48.24 5.81
N LEU A 240 4.65 49.53 5.50
CA LEU A 240 3.43 50.34 5.43
C LEU A 240 3.20 50.80 3.99
N VAL A 241 2.02 50.49 3.45
CA VAL A 241 1.59 50.89 2.11
C VAL A 241 0.46 51.91 2.27
N TYR A 242 0.68 53.16 1.85
CA TYR A 242 -0.26 54.26 2.13
C TYR A 242 -0.18 55.39 1.08
N PRO A 243 -1.21 56.23 0.95
CA PRO A 243 -2.56 56.03 1.49
C PRO A 243 -3.23 54.83 0.80
N ASN A 244 -4.12 54.15 1.52
CA ASN A 244 -4.98 53.12 0.97
C ASN A 244 -6.39 53.32 1.56
N PRO A 245 -7.37 53.84 0.80
CA PRO A 245 -7.37 54.04 -0.64
C PRO A 245 -6.38 55.09 -1.17
N VAL A 246 -5.91 54.90 -2.40
CA VAL A 246 -4.96 55.78 -3.10
C VAL A 246 -5.63 56.51 -4.25
N ARG A 247 -5.30 57.79 -4.44
CA ARG A 247 -5.72 58.56 -5.64
C ARG A 247 -4.63 58.58 -6.70
N ASP A 248 -3.49 59.20 -6.41
CA ASP A 248 -2.46 59.42 -7.43
C ASP A 248 -1.12 58.77 -7.10
N ARG A 249 -0.67 58.83 -5.85
CA ARG A 249 0.60 58.26 -5.42
C ARG A 249 0.45 57.31 -4.25
N LEU A 250 1.05 56.13 -4.40
CA LEU A 250 1.18 55.13 -3.36
C LEU A 250 2.60 55.16 -2.80
N MET A 251 2.73 55.24 -1.49
CA MET A 251 3.98 55.18 -0.75
C MET A 251 4.19 53.80 -0.17
N ILE A 252 5.43 53.31 -0.22
CA ILE A 252 5.88 52.09 0.45
C ILE A 252 6.96 52.51 1.45
N ASN A 253 6.66 52.36 2.73
CA ASN A 253 7.64 52.53 3.80
C ASN A 253 8.13 51.16 4.26
N VAL A 254 9.45 50.99 4.32
CA VAL A 254 10.15 49.77 4.70
C VAL A 254 11.25 50.08 5.71
N PRO A 255 11.78 49.09 6.45
CA PRO A 255 12.92 49.30 7.34
C PRO A 255 14.13 49.92 6.63
N ALA A 256 14.89 50.78 7.32
CA ALA A 256 15.94 51.63 6.72
C ALA A 256 17.04 50.88 5.94
N ASN A 257 17.26 49.59 6.23
CA ASN A 257 18.29 48.76 5.59
C ASN A 257 17.71 47.73 4.62
N ALA A 258 16.40 47.73 4.40
CA ALA A 258 15.75 46.73 3.59
C ALA A 258 15.82 47.08 2.10
N VAL A 259 16.11 46.09 1.26
CA VAL A 259 16.22 46.24 -0.20
C VAL A 259 14.90 45.85 -0.84
N ILE A 260 14.24 46.80 -1.49
CA ILE A 260 13.05 46.53 -2.30
C ILE A 260 13.45 46.23 -3.75
N SER A 261 12.86 45.23 -4.38
CA SER A 261 13.00 44.95 -5.81
C SER A 261 11.74 44.34 -6.43
N ASP A 262 11.71 44.15 -7.75
CA ASP A 262 10.62 43.48 -8.48
C ASP A 262 9.21 44.02 -8.19
N ILE A 263 9.05 45.35 -8.15
CA ILE A 263 7.79 46.02 -7.80
C ILE A 263 6.80 45.93 -8.99
N ARG A 264 5.60 45.42 -8.72
CA ARG A 264 4.52 45.24 -9.70
C ARG A 264 3.18 45.67 -9.14
N ILE A 265 2.37 46.32 -9.96
CA ILE A 265 0.94 46.51 -9.72
C ILE A 265 0.19 45.56 -10.63
N ILE A 266 -0.66 44.72 -10.05
CA ILE A 266 -1.36 43.64 -10.72
C ILE A 266 -2.86 43.87 -10.53
N ASP A 267 -3.67 43.76 -11.58
CA ASP A 267 -5.13 43.83 -11.44
C ASP A 267 -5.72 42.53 -10.87
N VAL A 268 -7.03 42.52 -10.59
CA VAL A 268 -7.73 41.34 -10.06
C VAL A 268 -7.73 40.13 -11.01
N LEU A 269 -7.38 40.31 -12.28
CA LEU A 269 -7.27 39.24 -13.27
C LEU A 269 -5.82 38.74 -13.40
N GLY A 270 -4.89 39.23 -12.58
CA GLY A 270 -3.48 38.83 -12.62
C GLY A 270 -2.64 39.53 -13.68
N ARG A 271 -3.18 40.55 -14.38
CA ARG A 271 -2.44 41.29 -15.40
C ARG A 271 -1.55 42.34 -14.74
N ILE A 272 -0.29 42.40 -15.16
CA ILE A 272 0.66 43.42 -14.70
C ILE A 272 0.32 44.75 -15.37
N ILE A 273 -0.07 45.74 -14.58
CA ILE A 273 -0.42 47.10 -15.02
C ILE A 273 0.81 48.00 -14.98
N ILE A 274 1.63 47.85 -13.93
CA ILE A 274 2.91 48.57 -13.77
C ILE A 274 3.97 47.57 -13.37
N ASN A 275 5.16 47.69 -13.97
CA ASN A 275 6.36 46.95 -13.61
C ASN A 275 7.52 47.93 -13.43
N ILE A 276 8.07 48.04 -12.22
CA ILE A 276 9.14 48.99 -11.89
C ILE A 276 10.42 48.19 -11.59
N PRO A 277 11.45 48.29 -12.46
CA PRO A 277 12.68 47.51 -12.30
C PRO A 277 13.63 48.11 -11.24
N SER A 278 13.40 49.35 -10.81
CA SER A 278 14.25 50.09 -9.87
C SER A 278 13.60 50.26 -8.48
N VAL A 279 14.45 50.43 -7.45
CA VAL A 279 14.03 50.62 -6.06
C VAL A 279 13.33 51.97 -5.90
N VAL A 280 12.00 51.96 -5.77
CA VAL A 280 11.21 53.16 -5.49
C VAL A 280 10.34 52.95 -4.25
N THR A 281 10.20 54.00 -3.45
CA THR A 281 9.28 54.04 -2.29
C THR A 281 8.00 54.85 -2.59
N SER A 282 7.86 55.34 -3.82
CA SER A 282 6.72 56.11 -4.31
C SER A 282 6.33 55.62 -5.71
N ILE A 283 5.09 55.18 -5.89
CA ILE A 283 4.54 54.69 -7.16
C ILE A 283 3.47 55.65 -7.65
N ASN A 284 3.58 56.11 -8.90
CA ASN A 284 2.54 56.91 -9.54
C ASN A 284 1.47 56.00 -10.15
N LEU A 285 0.23 56.20 -9.70
CA LEU A 285 -0.97 55.51 -10.17
C LEU A 285 -1.94 56.46 -10.89
N TYR A 286 -1.49 57.69 -11.20
CA TYR A 286 -2.26 58.63 -12.00
C TYR A 286 -2.63 58.03 -13.36
N GLY A 287 -3.91 58.12 -13.73
CA GLY A 287 -4.43 57.56 -14.99
C GLY A 287 -4.80 56.08 -14.93
N ILE A 288 -4.54 55.38 -13.83
CA ILE A 288 -5.11 54.05 -13.59
C ILE A 288 -6.57 54.21 -13.16
N SER A 289 -7.46 53.39 -13.74
CA SER A 289 -8.88 53.37 -13.39
C SER A 289 -9.11 53.00 -11.92
N ALA A 290 -10.20 53.51 -11.34
CA ALA A 290 -10.61 53.12 -10.00
C ALA A 290 -10.87 51.59 -9.92
N GLY A 291 -10.49 50.98 -8.81
CA GLY A 291 -10.60 49.52 -8.66
C GLY A 291 -9.71 48.93 -7.56
N THR A 292 -9.72 47.59 -7.48
CA THR A 292 -8.84 46.83 -6.58
C THR A 292 -7.63 46.33 -7.35
N TYR A 293 -6.45 46.48 -6.75
CA TYR A 293 -5.17 46.04 -7.30
C TYR A 293 -4.35 45.32 -6.24
N PHE A 294 -3.37 44.53 -6.67
CA PHE A 294 -2.37 43.92 -5.83
C PHE A 294 -1.00 44.56 -6.09
N LEU A 295 -0.39 45.09 -5.05
CA LEU A 295 1.03 45.41 -5.02
C LEU A 295 1.82 44.15 -4.72
N GLN A 296 2.76 43.81 -5.59
CA GLN A 296 3.73 42.75 -5.37
C GLN A 296 5.14 43.35 -5.41
N PHE A 297 6.02 42.97 -4.48
CA PHE A 297 7.44 43.32 -4.53
C PHE A 297 8.27 42.32 -3.73
N LYS A 298 9.59 42.30 -3.92
CA LYS A 298 10.52 41.59 -3.04
C LYS A 298 11.11 42.55 -2.03
N LEU A 299 11.20 42.13 -0.78
CA LEU A 299 11.90 42.81 0.31
C LEU A 299 12.98 41.87 0.83
N ASP A 300 14.24 42.27 0.70
CA ASP A 300 15.42 41.43 1.00
C ASP A 300 15.34 40.05 0.32
N GLY A 301 14.85 40.03 -0.93
CA GLY A 301 14.67 38.82 -1.73
C GLY A 301 13.39 38.01 -1.44
N LYS A 302 12.63 38.34 -0.38
CA LYS A 302 11.37 37.65 -0.04
C LYS A 302 10.17 38.38 -0.66
N LEU A 303 9.29 37.62 -1.31
CA LEU A 303 8.08 38.15 -1.94
C LEU A 303 7.09 38.70 -0.89
N GLN A 304 6.49 39.86 -1.18
CA GLN A 304 5.47 40.54 -0.39
C GLN A 304 4.27 40.87 -1.30
N HIS A 305 3.06 40.84 -0.73
CA HIS A 305 1.82 41.18 -1.42
C HIS A 305 0.95 42.09 -0.55
N HIS A 306 0.38 43.13 -1.15
CA HIS A 306 -0.55 44.05 -0.46
C HIS A 306 -1.73 44.38 -1.36
N VAL A 307 -2.92 44.46 -0.78
CA VAL A 307 -4.12 44.92 -1.50
C VAL A 307 -4.15 46.45 -1.52
N ILE A 308 -4.41 47.04 -2.69
CA ILE A 308 -4.56 48.47 -2.92
C ILE A 308 -5.97 48.76 -3.44
N PHE A 309 -6.64 49.75 -2.86
CA PHE A 309 -7.88 50.32 -3.36
C PHE A 309 -7.57 51.65 -4.06
N LYS A 310 -7.88 51.76 -5.35
CA LYS A 310 -7.71 52.98 -6.16
C LYS A 310 -9.05 53.69 -6.28
N ASP A 311 -9.10 54.94 -5.82
CA ASP A 311 -10.24 55.85 -5.96
C ASP A 311 -10.23 56.60 -7.30
#